data_AF-A0A838FGT2-F1
#
_entry.id   AF-A0A838FGT2-F1
#
_cell.length_a   1.000
_cell.length_b   1.000
_cell.length_c   1.000
_cell.angle_alpha   90.00
_cell.angle_beta   90.00
_cell.angle_gamma   90.00
#
_symmetry.space_group_name_H-M   'P 1'
#
loop_
_entity.id
_entity.type
_entity.pdbx_description
1 polymer ?
#
loop_
_entity_poly.entity_id
_entity_poly.type
_entity_poly.pdbx_seq_one_letter_code
_entity_poly.pdbx_strand_id
1 'polypeptide(L)'
;PNIIADSLKISCYNAGHDGQTIFYEQAIIRMALSRYTPKLVIVDLNPEEMYYRDIHYDRLNVLAPYYVDEPELRDIYLLKGIRDRNRSDGLLVHPSTEAAQNFWMTHDAFQEWILPINSEKIKMFSKIYQFNSSILDILAGIYKNRKSESGFKPLKGIITEQKAQELIRENAELRNQKGKVVDNNKVKGLEEMLSNLTSKGTKVFVTMSPALAPFTTEPSYETIVNVCKKYNVPFTDYSRDTRYDHLNYFFDNHMNKEGANLFSSHLASDIKKTFFTPTASILE
;
A
#
# COMPACT_ATOMS: atom_id res chain seq x y z
N PRO A 1 -12.34 -0.49 -9.21
CA PRO A 1 -13.27 -1.08 -8.20
C PRO A 1 -14.61 -1.54 -8.79
N ASN A 2 -15.31 -0.74 -9.60
CA ASN A 2 -16.64 -1.11 -10.14
C ASN A 2 -16.61 -2.37 -11.00
N ILE A 3 -15.67 -2.48 -11.95
CA ILE A 3 -15.50 -3.68 -12.80
C ILE A 3 -15.26 -4.94 -11.95
N ILE A 4 -14.43 -4.82 -10.91
CA ILE A 4 -14.14 -5.92 -9.98
C ILE A 4 -15.41 -6.29 -9.20
N ALA A 5 -16.16 -5.30 -8.70
CA ALA A 5 -17.43 -5.51 -8.00
C ALA A 5 -18.45 -6.22 -8.88
N ASP A 6 -18.61 -5.77 -10.12
CA ASP A 6 -19.57 -6.30 -11.09
C ASP A 6 -19.22 -7.74 -11.48
N SER A 7 -17.92 -8.05 -11.62
CA SER A 7 -17.43 -9.39 -11.98
C SER A 7 -17.53 -10.39 -10.83
N LEU A 8 -17.13 -9.96 -9.62
CA LEU A 8 -17.10 -10.82 -8.43
C LEU A 8 -18.42 -10.85 -7.65
N LYS A 9 -19.38 -9.99 -8.00
CA LYS A 9 -20.68 -9.84 -7.30
C LYS A 9 -20.52 -9.54 -5.80
N ILE A 10 -19.49 -8.79 -5.44
CA ILE A 10 -19.24 -8.28 -4.08
C ILE A 10 -19.02 -6.77 -4.15
N SER A 11 -19.40 -6.03 -3.11
CA SER A 11 -19.07 -4.62 -3.01
C SER A 11 -17.55 -4.43 -2.98
N CYS A 12 -17.04 -3.45 -3.73
CA CYS A 12 -15.61 -3.15 -3.82
C CYS A 12 -15.39 -1.65 -3.62
N TYR A 13 -14.32 -1.31 -2.90
CA TYR A 13 -13.89 0.06 -2.68
C TYR A 13 -12.39 0.17 -2.92
N ASN A 14 -11.95 1.22 -3.62
CA ASN A 14 -10.53 1.51 -3.79
C ASN A 14 -10.02 2.30 -2.59
N ALA A 15 -9.22 1.64 -1.75
CA ALA A 15 -8.63 2.25 -0.56
C ALA A 15 -7.23 2.83 -0.80
N GLY A 16 -6.75 2.83 -2.05
CA GLY A 16 -5.48 3.44 -2.44
C GLY A 16 -5.51 4.95 -2.32
N HIS A 17 -4.34 5.53 -2.06
CA HIS A 17 -4.16 6.98 -1.99
C HIS A 17 -2.86 7.37 -2.68
N ASP A 18 -2.93 8.40 -3.53
CA ASP A 18 -1.78 8.84 -4.29
C ASP A 18 -0.60 9.23 -3.36
N GLY A 19 0.59 8.81 -3.77
CA GLY A 19 1.82 8.97 -3.02
C GLY A 19 1.90 8.20 -1.70
N GLN A 20 0.92 7.38 -1.32
CA GLN A 20 1.05 6.52 -0.14
C GLN A 20 1.69 5.18 -0.49
N THR A 21 2.27 4.53 0.51
CA THR A 21 2.96 3.23 0.38
C THR A 21 2.48 2.26 1.44
N ILE A 22 3.07 1.07 1.50
CA ILE A 22 2.71 -0.02 2.42
C ILE A 22 2.38 0.35 3.88
N PHE A 23 3.05 1.32 4.52
CA PHE A 23 2.70 1.73 5.88
C PHE A 23 1.28 2.31 5.99
N TYR A 24 0.86 3.07 4.98
CA TYR A 24 -0.49 3.60 4.90
C TYR A 24 -1.50 2.47 4.66
N GLU A 25 -1.19 1.54 3.77
CA GLU A 25 -2.05 0.37 3.50
C GLU A 25 -2.24 -0.48 4.76
N GLN A 26 -1.16 -0.69 5.53
CA GLN A 26 -1.20 -1.37 6.82
C GLN A 26 -2.13 -0.64 7.79
N ALA A 27 -2.06 0.69 7.87
CA ALA A 27 -2.94 1.48 8.72
C ALA A 27 -4.42 1.31 8.30
N ILE A 28 -4.73 1.43 7.01
CA ILE A 28 -6.08 1.22 6.47
C ILE A 28 -6.60 -0.17 6.81
N ILE A 29 -5.78 -1.21 6.63
CA ILE A 29 -6.16 -2.59 6.92
C ILE A 29 -6.42 -2.78 8.41
N ARG A 30 -5.56 -2.23 9.29
CA ARG A 30 -5.79 -2.31 10.75
C ARG A 30 -7.10 -1.62 11.15
N MET A 31 -7.37 -0.43 10.62
CA MET A 31 -8.63 0.30 10.88
C MET A 31 -9.86 -0.42 10.34
N ALA A 32 -9.74 -1.08 9.18
CA ALA A 32 -10.82 -1.90 8.64
C ALA A 32 -11.05 -3.12 9.55
N LEU A 33 -9.98 -3.85 9.90
CA LEU A 33 -10.02 -5.06 10.72
C LEU A 33 -10.44 -4.82 12.18
N SER A 34 -10.35 -3.60 12.70
CA SER A 34 -10.89 -3.23 14.02
C SER A 34 -12.41 -3.07 14.03
N ARG A 35 -13.03 -2.96 12.85
CA ARG A 35 -14.47 -2.69 12.70
C ARG A 35 -15.22 -3.83 11.99
N TYR A 36 -14.59 -4.50 11.02
CA TYR A 36 -15.16 -5.64 10.32
C TYR A 36 -14.08 -6.51 9.64
N THR A 37 -14.44 -7.71 9.18
CA THR A 37 -13.54 -8.58 8.41
C THR A 37 -13.92 -8.53 6.92
N PRO A 38 -13.07 -7.99 6.03
CA PRO A 38 -13.32 -8.01 4.59
C PRO A 38 -13.41 -9.43 4.02
N LYS A 39 -14.21 -9.63 2.97
CA LYS A 39 -14.29 -10.93 2.27
C LYS A 39 -13.07 -11.19 1.40
N LEU A 40 -12.51 -10.13 0.84
CA LEU A 40 -11.37 -10.12 -0.07
C LEU A 40 -10.62 -8.80 0.11
N VAL A 41 -9.29 -8.87 0.17
CA VAL A 41 -8.40 -7.71 0.03
C VAL A 41 -7.48 -7.95 -1.16
N ILE A 42 -7.38 -6.95 -2.03
CA ILE A 42 -6.44 -6.92 -3.16
C ILE A 42 -5.36 -5.92 -2.78
N VAL A 43 -4.11 -6.36 -2.75
CA VAL A 43 -2.96 -5.50 -2.44
C VAL A 43 -2.14 -5.36 -3.72
N ASP A 44 -2.07 -4.14 -4.25
CA ASP A 44 -1.27 -3.81 -5.44
C ASP A 44 0.05 -3.20 -4.98
N LEU A 45 1.16 -3.88 -5.22
CA LEU A 45 2.48 -3.48 -4.72
C LEU A 45 3.44 -3.24 -5.86
N ASN A 46 4.13 -2.11 -5.81
CA ASN A 46 5.33 -1.87 -6.61
C ASN A 46 6.58 -2.28 -5.82
N PRO A 47 7.51 -3.08 -6.37
CA PRO A 47 8.78 -3.42 -5.72
C PRO A 47 9.56 -2.21 -5.18
N GLU A 48 9.50 -1.06 -5.87
CA GLU A 48 10.18 0.16 -5.44
C GLU A 48 9.66 0.69 -4.10
N GLU A 49 8.43 0.35 -3.73
CA GLU A 49 7.87 0.72 -2.43
C GLU A 49 8.49 -0.04 -1.27
N MET A 50 9.14 -1.18 -1.48
CA MET A 50 9.75 -1.95 -0.39
C MET A 50 11.14 -1.44 -0.02
N TYR A 51 11.75 -0.57 -0.83
CA TYR A 51 13.01 0.05 -0.47
C TYR A 51 12.85 1.16 0.56
N TYR A 52 13.90 1.35 1.35
CA TYR A 52 13.99 2.47 2.26
C TYR A 52 14.03 3.79 1.49
N ARG A 53 13.14 4.71 1.84
CA ARG A 53 13.22 6.12 1.41
C ARG A 53 12.67 7.01 2.50
N ASP A 54 13.36 8.10 2.78
CA ASP A 54 12.97 9.00 3.86
C ASP A 54 11.53 9.53 3.70
N ILE A 55 11.18 9.90 2.48
CA ILE A 55 9.87 10.44 2.15
C ILE A 55 8.71 9.51 2.55
N HIS A 56 8.91 8.18 2.55
CA HIS A 56 7.86 7.22 2.92
C HIS A 56 7.48 7.32 4.40
N TYR A 57 8.46 7.55 5.26
CA TYR A 57 8.25 7.78 6.69
C TYR A 57 7.71 9.18 6.97
N ASP A 58 8.11 10.19 6.19
CA ASP A 58 7.57 11.54 6.37
C ASP A 58 6.08 11.62 6.06
N ARG A 59 5.62 10.82 5.10
CA ARG A 59 4.21 10.69 4.71
C ARG A 59 3.30 10.09 5.78
N LEU A 60 3.85 9.48 6.84
CA LEU A 60 3.10 9.02 8.02
C LEU A 60 2.38 10.16 8.76
N ASN A 61 2.70 11.43 8.47
CA ASN A 61 1.93 12.59 8.94
C ASN A 61 0.44 12.53 8.60
N VAL A 62 0.05 11.77 7.57
CA VAL A 62 -1.37 11.51 7.27
C VAL A 62 -2.09 10.80 8.42
N LEU A 63 -1.35 10.05 9.26
CA LEU A 63 -1.87 9.33 10.42
C LEU A 63 -1.89 10.17 11.70
N ALA A 64 -1.18 11.31 11.75
CA ALA A 64 -1.11 12.19 12.93
C ALA A 64 -2.49 12.49 13.55
N PRO A 65 -3.51 12.90 12.78
CA PRO A 65 -4.86 13.11 13.30
C PRO A 65 -5.50 11.91 14.01
N TYR A 66 -5.10 10.68 13.69
CA TYR A 66 -5.67 9.44 14.25
C TYR A 66 -4.90 8.93 15.46
N TYR A 67 -3.75 9.52 15.76
CA TYR A 67 -2.84 9.02 16.79
C TYR A 67 -3.51 8.86 18.16
N VAL A 68 -4.32 9.83 18.57
CA VAL A 68 -4.97 9.82 19.89
C VAL A 68 -6.10 8.80 19.92
N ASP A 69 -6.99 8.83 18.92
CA ASP A 69 -8.25 8.10 18.93
C ASP A 69 -8.13 6.64 18.46
N GLU A 70 -7.10 6.31 17.67
CA GLU A 70 -6.92 4.98 17.05
C GLU A 70 -5.60 4.34 17.53
N PRO A 71 -5.58 3.67 18.70
CA PRO A 71 -4.35 3.14 19.30
C PRO A 71 -3.65 2.11 18.41
N GLU A 72 -4.38 1.37 17.56
CA GLU A 72 -3.83 0.40 16.61
C GLU A 72 -2.92 0.99 15.51
N LEU A 73 -2.87 2.32 15.38
CA LEU A 73 -2.06 3.02 14.38
C LEU A 73 -0.81 3.69 14.96
N ARG A 74 -0.70 3.77 16.29
CA ARG A 74 0.32 4.57 16.96
C ARG A 74 1.72 4.07 16.64
N ASP A 75 1.95 2.76 16.69
CA ASP A 75 3.23 2.14 16.33
C ASP A 75 3.62 2.44 14.89
N ILE A 76 2.67 2.37 13.94
CA ILE A 76 2.90 2.73 12.53
C ILE A 76 3.28 4.21 12.41
N TYR A 77 2.55 5.13 13.07
CA TYR A 77 2.89 6.55 13.05
C TYR A 77 4.29 6.82 13.64
N LEU A 78 4.62 6.15 14.74
CA LEU A 78 5.90 6.32 15.44
C LEU A 78 7.10 5.81 14.65
N LEU A 79 6.91 4.98 13.61
CA LEU A 79 7.98 4.62 12.68
C LEU A 79 8.64 5.84 12.04
N LYS A 80 7.93 6.98 11.95
CA LYS A 80 8.48 8.26 11.49
C LYS A 80 9.75 8.67 12.24
N GLY A 81 9.86 8.34 13.52
CA GLY A 81 10.98 8.69 14.40
C GLY A 81 11.22 10.20 14.55
N ILE A 82 12.29 10.56 15.27
CA ILE A 82 12.89 11.90 15.18
C ILE A 82 14.06 11.80 14.20
N ARG A 83 14.20 12.79 13.33
CA ARG A 83 15.18 12.78 12.24
C ARG A 83 16.21 13.89 12.38
N ASP A 84 17.49 13.55 12.36
CA ASP A 84 18.58 14.53 12.33
C ASP A 84 18.88 14.87 10.87
N ARG A 85 18.48 16.07 10.44
CA ARG A 85 18.72 16.54 9.07
C ARG A 85 20.20 16.81 8.76
N ASN A 86 21.07 16.79 9.77
CA ASN A 86 22.51 17.02 9.61
C ASN A 86 23.33 15.71 9.52
N ARG A 87 22.69 14.54 9.64
CA ARG A 87 23.34 13.23 9.47
C ARG A 87 22.99 12.61 8.13
N SER A 88 23.93 11.86 7.56
CA SER A 88 23.78 11.21 6.25
C SER A 88 22.70 10.14 6.20
N ASP A 89 22.28 9.61 7.36
CA ASP A 89 21.23 8.58 7.51
C ASP A 89 19.91 9.17 8.05
N GLY A 90 19.86 10.46 8.33
CA GLY A 90 18.63 11.19 8.64
C GLY A 90 17.95 10.82 9.97
N LEU A 91 18.45 9.88 10.79
CA LEU A 91 17.74 9.37 11.97
C LEU A 91 18.41 9.82 13.29
N LEU A 92 17.61 10.24 14.28
CA LEU A 92 18.09 10.47 15.66
C LEU A 92 18.04 9.18 16.50
N VAL A 93 17.19 8.22 16.15
CA VAL A 93 17.01 6.96 16.89
C VAL A 93 16.84 5.80 15.89
N HIS A 94 17.60 4.72 16.08
CA HIS A 94 17.49 3.52 15.26
C HIS A 94 16.39 2.57 15.79
N PRO A 95 15.61 1.91 14.91
CA PRO A 95 14.81 0.76 15.31
C PRO A 95 15.75 -0.30 15.87
N SER A 96 15.57 -0.70 17.14
CA SER A 96 16.51 -1.59 17.80
C SER A 96 16.59 -2.95 17.09
N THR A 97 17.79 -3.35 16.71
CA THR A 97 18.10 -4.76 16.45
C THR A 97 18.12 -5.49 17.79
N GLU A 98 17.12 -6.35 18.01
CA GLU A 98 17.14 -7.48 18.96
C GLU A 98 17.08 -7.24 20.48
N ALA A 99 16.63 -6.08 21.00
CA ALA A 99 16.39 -5.92 22.44
C ALA A 99 15.04 -5.28 22.87
N ALA A 100 14.14 -4.95 21.93
CA ALA A 100 12.91 -4.21 22.23
C ALA A 100 11.69 -5.09 22.56
N GLN A 101 11.82 -6.05 23.47
CA GLN A 101 10.64 -6.56 24.17
C GLN A 101 10.32 -5.77 25.45
N ASN A 102 11.26 -4.98 26.01
CA ASN A 102 11.06 -4.36 27.34
C ASN A 102 11.18 -2.82 27.41
N PHE A 103 11.25 -2.09 26.29
CA PHE A 103 11.41 -0.62 26.33
C PHE A 103 10.08 0.17 26.32
N TRP A 104 8.98 -0.46 25.89
CA TRP A 104 7.73 0.24 25.54
C TRP A 104 6.76 0.53 26.69
N MET A 105 7.13 0.34 27.96
CA MET A 105 6.19 0.52 29.09
C MET A 105 6.57 1.54 30.18
N THR A 106 7.70 2.26 30.12
CA THR A 106 8.12 3.07 31.29
C THR A 106 8.40 4.55 31.09
N HIS A 107 8.12 5.17 29.93
CA HIS A 107 8.37 6.61 29.80
C HIS A 107 7.22 7.39 29.16
N ASP A 108 6.20 7.70 29.98
CA ASP A 108 5.30 8.84 29.75
C ASP A 108 6.08 10.16 29.54
N ALA A 109 7.28 10.26 30.12
CA ALA A 109 8.18 11.41 29.95
C ALA A 109 8.73 11.57 28.52
N PHE A 110 8.77 10.51 27.71
CA PHE A 110 9.30 10.59 26.33
C PHE A 110 8.29 11.21 25.36
N GLN A 111 6.98 11.08 25.63
CA GLN A 111 5.94 11.75 24.84
C GLN A 111 6.00 13.28 25.00
N GLU A 112 6.40 13.77 26.17
CA GLU A 112 6.47 15.22 26.44
C GLU A 112 7.61 15.92 25.69
N TRP A 113 8.74 15.23 25.50
CA TRP A 113 9.98 15.81 24.95
C TRP A 113 10.00 15.91 23.42
N ILE A 114 9.28 15.03 22.72
CA ILE A 114 9.36 14.89 21.24
C ILE A 114 8.53 15.93 20.47
N LEU A 115 7.56 16.54 21.15
CA LEU A 115 6.52 17.33 20.52
C LEU A 115 6.57 18.89 20.67
N PRO A 116 7.47 19.58 21.42
CA PRO A 116 7.25 20.99 21.73
C PRO A 116 7.40 22.02 20.61
N ILE A 117 7.99 21.69 19.43
CA ILE A 117 8.18 22.68 18.34
C ILE A 117 7.77 22.10 16.97
N ASN A 118 6.70 21.32 16.94
CA ASN A 118 6.14 20.81 15.69
C ASN A 118 4.62 20.98 15.71
N SER A 119 4.06 21.53 14.63
CA SER A 119 2.60 21.65 14.42
C SER A 119 1.85 20.31 14.53
N GLU A 120 2.58 19.20 14.59
CA GLU A 120 2.07 17.83 14.80
C GLU A 120 1.23 17.68 16.06
N LYS A 121 1.60 18.26 17.21
CA LYS A 121 0.74 18.25 18.42
C LYS A 121 -0.66 18.79 18.09
N ILE A 122 -0.70 19.93 17.41
CA ILE A 122 -1.95 20.59 17.02
C ILE A 122 -2.73 19.71 16.03
N LYS A 123 -2.05 19.04 15.08
CA LYS A 123 -2.69 18.09 14.15
C LYS A 123 -3.25 16.86 14.85
N MET A 124 -2.55 16.33 15.87
CA MET A 124 -2.96 15.14 16.64
C MET A 124 -4.20 15.39 17.50
N PHE A 125 -4.40 16.61 17.99
CA PHE A 125 -5.60 16.99 18.75
C PHE A 125 -6.71 17.58 17.88
N SER A 126 -6.42 17.93 16.62
CA SER A 126 -7.39 18.55 15.72
C SER A 126 -8.35 17.53 15.11
N LYS A 127 -9.56 17.45 15.67
CA LYS A 127 -10.68 16.71 15.05
C LYS A 127 -11.03 17.25 13.67
N ILE A 128 -10.82 18.55 13.41
CA ILE A 128 -11.06 19.14 12.08
C ILE A 128 -10.05 18.61 11.06
N TYR A 129 -8.79 18.39 11.46
CA TYR A 129 -7.76 17.85 10.58
C TYR A 129 -8.02 16.39 10.21
N GLN A 130 -8.65 15.61 11.09
CA GLN A 130 -9.19 14.27 10.76
C GLN A 130 -10.20 14.37 9.60
N PHE A 131 -11.15 15.31 9.67
CA PHE A 131 -12.15 15.51 8.60
C PHE A 131 -11.60 16.09 7.29
N ASN A 132 -10.36 16.60 7.29
CA ASN A 132 -9.65 17.00 6.08
C ASN A 132 -8.73 15.90 5.52
N SER A 133 -8.77 14.70 6.11
CA SER A 133 -7.94 13.57 5.71
C SER A 133 -8.75 12.56 4.91
N SER A 134 -8.18 12.12 3.79
CA SER A 134 -8.76 11.15 2.86
C SER A 134 -9.00 9.75 3.45
N ILE A 135 -8.38 9.42 4.58
CA ILE A 135 -8.58 8.13 5.28
C ILE A 135 -10.00 8.00 5.87
N LEU A 136 -10.60 9.07 6.40
CA LEU A 136 -12.01 9.03 6.82
C LEU A 136 -12.94 8.87 5.62
N ASP A 137 -12.63 9.50 4.48
CA ASP A 137 -13.39 9.31 3.25
C ASP A 137 -13.26 7.88 2.72
N ILE A 138 -12.06 7.30 2.78
CA ILE A 138 -11.80 5.90 2.41
C ILE A 138 -12.60 4.96 3.31
N LEU A 139 -12.53 5.14 4.63
CA LEU A 139 -13.29 4.34 5.57
C LEU A 139 -14.79 4.54 5.38
N ALA A 140 -15.27 5.78 5.30
CA ALA A 140 -16.68 6.06 5.04
C ALA A 140 -17.14 5.45 3.71
N GLY A 141 -16.29 5.41 2.69
CA GLY A 141 -16.56 4.76 1.41
C GLY A 141 -16.63 3.23 1.52
N ILE A 142 -15.68 2.63 2.24
CA ILE A 142 -15.68 1.21 2.61
C ILE A 142 -16.99 0.83 3.31
N TYR A 143 -17.49 1.67 4.22
CA TYR A 143 -18.73 1.40 4.99
C TYR A 143 -20.02 1.75 4.25
N LYS A 144 -20.08 2.90 3.59
CA LYS A 144 -21.33 3.46 3.05
C LYS A 144 -21.64 3.02 1.63
N ASN A 145 -20.75 2.23 0.99
CA ASN A 145 -20.96 1.63 -0.32
C ASN A 145 -21.55 2.64 -1.34
N ARG A 146 -21.03 3.88 -1.31
CA ARG A 146 -21.57 5.01 -2.09
C ARG A 146 -21.27 4.80 -3.57
N LYS A 147 -22.28 4.96 -4.43
CA LYS A 147 -22.17 4.78 -5.89
C LYS A 147 -21.22 5.76 -6.61
N SER A 148 -20.67 6.79 -5.94
CA SER A 148 -19.75 7.75 -6.56
C SER A 148 -18.32 7.19 -6.64
N GLU A 149 -17.98 6.58 -7.79
CA GLU A 149 -16.67 6.02 -8.21
C GLU A 149 -15.84 5.18 -7.18
N SER A 150 -16.34 4.94 -5.96
CA SER A 150 -15.74 4.12 -4.89
C SER A 150 -14.23 4.30 -4.73
N GLY A 151 -13.77 5.57 -4.69
CA GLY A 151 -12.36 5.94 -4.52
C GLY A 151 -11.50 5.86 -5.80
N PHE A 152 -12.06 5.42 -6.93
CA PHE A 152 -11.38 5.50 -8.22
C PHE A 152 -11.37 6.92 -8.77
N LYS A 153 -10.23 7.36 -9.29
CA LYS A 153 -10.06 8.66 -9.95
C LYS A 153 -9.44 8.42 -11.33
N PRO A 154 -10.24 8.40 -12.41
CA PRO A 154 -9.75 8.04 -13.73
C PRO A 154 -8.84 9.12 -14.32
N LEU A 155 -7.67 8.72 -14.80
CA LEU A 155 -6.81 9.56 -15.63
C LEU A 155 -7.29 9.49 -17.08
N LYS A 156 -7.46 10.65 -17.71
CA LYS A 156 -7.88 10.78 -19.12
C LYS A 156 -6.73 11.32 -19.93
N GLY A 157 -6.45 10.69 -21.07
CA GLY A 157 -5.35 11.05 -21.96
C GLY A 157 -4.48 9.86 -22.29
N ILE A 158 -3.53 10.08 -23.19
CA ILE A 158 -2.57 9.08 -23.66
C ILE A 158 -1.19 9.71 -23.58
N ILE A 159 -0.22 8.96 -23.06
CA ILE A 159 1.18 9.38 -23.03
C ILE A 159 1.75 9.48 -24.44
N THR A 160 2.53 10.54 -24.71
CA THR A 160 3.29 10.66 -25.96
C THR A 160 4.49 9.72 -25.95
N GLU A 161 4.92 9.22 -27.11
CA GLU A 161 6.09 8.34 -27.23
C GLU A 161 7.36 8.95 -26.60
N GLN A 162 7.62 10.25 -26.83
CA GLN A 162 8.75 10.95 -26.22
C GLN A 162 8.71 10.89 -24.69
N LYS A 163 7.56 11.20 -24.08
CA LYS A 163 7.39 11.14 -22.63
C LYS A 163 7.49 9.72 -22.09
N ALA A 164 7.01 8.72 -22.84
CA ALA A 164 7.14 7.32 -22.45
C ALA A 164 8.62 6.90 -22.41
N GLN A 165 9.40 7.24 -23.43
CA GLN A 165 10.83 6.96 -23.46
C GLN A 165 11.58 7.66 -22.31
N GLU A 166 11.23 8.91 -22.01
CA GLU A 166 11.79 9.64 -20.85
C GLU A 166 11.50 8.91 -19.53
N LEU A 167 10.24 8.56 -19.27
CA LEU A 167 9.86 7.86 -18.04
C LEU A 167 10.48 6.46 -17.94
N ILE A 168 10.59 5.73 -19.04
CA ILE A 168 11.28 4.42 -19.08
C ILE A 168 12.75 4.60 -18.68
N ARG A 169 13.43 5.63 -19.20
CA ARG A 169 14.81 5.93 -18.84
C ARG A 169 14.94 6.31 -17.37
N GLU A 170 14.10 7.22 -16.88
CA GLU A 170 14.10 7.64 -15.47
C GLU A 170 13.85 6.46 -14.52
N ASN A 171 12.88 5.60 -14.83
CA ASN A 171 12.59 4.40 -14.04
C ASN A 171 13.77 3.42 -14.06
N ALA A 172 14.44 3.25 -15.21
CA ALA A 172 15.64 2.41 -15.29
C ALA A 172 16.79 2.99 -14.45
N GLU A 173 16.99 4.30 -14.46
CA GLU A 173 18.01 4.97 -13.63
C GLU A 173 17.72 4.81 -12.14
N LEU A 174 16.47 5.04 -11.71
CA LEU A 174 16.02 4.82 -10.34
C LEU A 174 16.22 3.37 -9.90
N ARG A 175 15.87 2.42 -10.78
CA ARG A 175 16.02 0.98 -10.49
C ARG A 175 17.48 0.56 -10.36
N ASN A 176 18.36 1.16 -11.15
CA ASN A 176 19.80 0.88 -11.15
C ASN A 176 20.58 1.69 -10.11
N GLN A 177 19.91 2.50 -9.30
CA GLN A 177 20.54 3.25 -8.22
C GLN A 177 21.24 2.28 -7.26
N LYS A 178 22.56 2.46 -7.08
CA LYS A 178 23.35 1.67 -6.14
C LYS A 178 22.95 2.00 -4.69
N GLY A 179 23.00 1.01 -3.82
CA GLY A 179 22.77 1.19 -2.39
C GLY A 179 21.29 1.19 -1.98
N LYS A 180 20.37 0.80 -2.85
CA LYS A 180 18.98 0.50 -2.43
C LYS A 180 18.99 -0.65 -1.42
N VAL A 181 18.37 -0.41 -0.26
CA VAL A 181 18.24 -1.41 0.81
C VAL A 181 16.76 -1.67 1.04
N VAL A 182 16.38 -2.95 1.06
CA VAL A 182 15.01 -3.37 1.40
C VAL A 182 14.73 -3.00 2.85
N ASP A 183 13.61 -2.34 3.09
CA ASP A 183 13.27 -1.80 4.39
C ASP A 183 12.58 -2.86 5.27
N ASN A 184 13.25 -3.27 6.35
CA ASN A 184 12.74 -4.28 7.27
C ASN A 184 11.39 -3.90 7.91
N ASN A 185 11.13 -2.60 8.14
CA ASN A 185 9.84 -2.18 8.69
C ASN A 185 8.70 -2.41 7.69
N LYS A 186 8.99 -2.26 6.40
CA LYS A 186 8.02 -2.51 5.32
C LYS A 186 7.78 -3.99 5.10
N VAL A 187 8.85 -4.79 5.15
CA VAL A 187 8.72 -6.25 5.13
C VAL A 187 7.83 -6.71 6.29
N LYS A 188 8.13 -6.25 7.52
CA LYS A 188 7.30 -6.53 8.69
C LYS A 188 5.85 -6.07 8.50
N GLY A 189 5.63 -4.87 7.95
CA GLY A 189 4.30 -4.36 7.63
C GLY A 189 3.52 -5.26 6.68
N LEU A 190 4.17 -5.74 5.60
CA LEU A 190 3.59 -6.70 4.66
C LEU A 190 3.23 -8.02 5.36
N GLU A 191 4.17 -8.58 6.12
CA GLU A 191 3.97 -9.83 6.84
C GLU A 191 2.79 -9.74 7.83
N GLU A 192 2.70 -8.65 8.59
CA GLU A 192 1.58 -8.40 9.50
C GLU A 192 0.26 -8.24 8.76
N MET A 193 0.22 -7.50 7.64
CA MET A 193 -0.98 -7.37 6.82
C MET A 193 -1.49 -8.73 6.35
N LEU A 194 -0.60 -9.53 5.72
CA LEU A 194 -0.97 -10.84 5.20
C LEU A 194 -1.38 -11.78 6.34
N SER A 195 -0.63 -11.82 7.43
CA SER A 195 -0.94 -12.67 8.59
C SER A 195 -2.27 -12.31 9.25
N ASN A 196 -2.54 -11.03 9.46
CA ASN A 196 -3.77 -10.57 10.14
C ASN A 196 -5.01 -10.80 9.28
N LEU A 197 -4.90 -10.58 7.97
CA LEU A 197 -5.99 -10.82 7.03
C LEU A 197 -6.31 -12.32 6.92
N THR A 198 -5.29 -13.14 6.66
CA THR A 198 -5.45 -14.58 6.46
C THR A 198 -5.94 -15.30 7.72
N SER A 199 -5.41 -14.94 8.90
CA SER A 199 -5.86 -15.52 10.19
C SER A 199 -7.32 -15.23 10.51
N LYS A 200 -7.87 -14.12 10.01
CA LYS A 200 -9.29 -13.77 10.11
C LYS A 200 -10.16 -14.39 9.00
N GLY A 201 -9.60 -15.25 8.15
CA GLY A 201 -10.30 -15.88 7.03
C GLY A 201 -10.56 -14.95 5.84
N THR A 202 -9.89 -13.78 5.79
CA THR A 202 -9.97 -12.89 4.63
C THR A 202 -9.19 -13.49 3.47
N LYS A 203 -9.79 -13.58 2.29
CA LYS A 203 -9.06 -13.92 1.07
C LYS A 203 -8.14 -12.75 0.72
N VAL A 204 -6.88 -13.01 0.41
CA VAL A 204 -5.92 -11.96 0.03
C VAL A 204 -5.34 -12.29 -1.33
N PHE A 205 -5.30 -11.30 -2.23
CA PHE A 205 -4.64 -11.41 -3.53
C PHE A 205 -3.62 -10.30 -3.66
N VAL A 206 -2.34 -10.65 -3.85
CA VAL A 206 -1.29 -9.65 -4.07
C VAL A 206 -1.03 -9.56 -5.56
N THR A 207 -0.87 -8.35 -6.08
CA THR A 207 -0.61 -8.13 -7.49
C THR A 207 0.41 -7.02 -7.71
N MET A 208 0.99 -6.99 -8.90
CA MET A 208 1.70 -5.81 -9.40
C MET A 208 0.99 -5.36 -10.67
N SER A 209 0.45 -4.15 -10.66
CA SER A 209 -0.20 -3.55 -11.83
C SER A 209 0.72 -3.44 -13.05
N PRO A 210 0.16 -3.41 -14.27
CA PRO A 210 0.89 -3.07 -15.48
C PRO A 210 1.65 -1.74 -15.33
N ALA A 211 2.88 -1.71 -15.81
CA ALA A 211 3.75 -0.55 -15.77
C ALA A 211 4.37 -0.30 -17.14
N LEU A 212 4.61 0.96 -17.49
CA LEU A 212 5.29 1.33 -18.75
C LEU A 212 6.67 0.66 -18.89
N ALA A 213 7.36 0.49 -17.77
CA ALA A 213 8.61 -0.26 -17.69
C ALA A 213 8.38 -1.49 -16.80
N PRO A 214 8.46 -2.72 -17.33
CA PRO A 214 8.24 -3.94 -16.54
C PRO A 214 9.18 -4.04 -15.35
N PHE A 215 8.72 -4.56 -14.22
CA PHE A 215 9.59 -4.75 -13.05
C PHE A 215 10.66 -5.81 -13.33
N THR A 216 11.83 -5.68 -12.73
CA THR A 216 12.90 -6.70 -12.81
C THR A 216 12.93 -7.55 -11.54
N THR A 217 13.67 -8.66 -11.55
CA THR A 217 13.87 -9.51 -10.37
C THR A 217 14.91 -8.91 -9.45
N GLU A 218 14.53 -7.81 -8.80
CA GLU A 218 15.36 -7.12 -7.81
C GLU A 218 15.08 -7.61 -6.37
N PRO A 219 15.94 -7.32 -5.39
CA PRO A 219 15.77 -7.83 -4.02
C PRO A 219 14.41 -7.51 -3.39
N SER A 220 13.83 -6.34 -3.67
CA SER A 220 12.48 -5.99 -3.20
C SER A 220 11.39 -6.87 -3.83
N TYR A 221 11.48 -7.13 -5.14
CA TYR A 221 10.56 -8.03 -5.85
C TYR A 221 10.62 -9.44 -5.25
N GLU A 222 11.82 -9.98 -5.06
CA GLU A 222 12.00 -11.31 -4.46
C GLU A 222 11.45 -11.36 -3.04
N THR A 223 11.63 -10.29 -2.26
CA THR A 223 11.09 -10.18 -0.91
C THR A 223 9.56 -10.27 -0.90
N ILE A 224 8.87 -9.55 -1.80
CA ILE A 224 7.40 -9.62 -1.93
C ILE A 224 6.96 -11.05 -2.27
N VAL A 225 7.61 -11.67 -3.26
CA VAL A 225 7.31 -13.05 -3.67
C VAL A 225 7.51 -14.04 -2.52
N ASN A 226 8.59 -13.91 -1.77
CA ASN A 226 8.91 -14.80 -0.65
C ASN A 226 7.92 -14.62 0.51
N VAL A 227 7.53 -13.39 0.82
CA VAL A 227 6.50 -13.11 1.84
C VAL A 227 5.14 -13.67 1.39
N CYS A 228 4.73 -13.48 0.14
CA CYS A 228 3.48 -14.07 -0.36
C CYS A 228 3.49 -15.60 -0.26
N LYS A 229 4.60 -16.24 -0.63
CA LYS A 229 4.79 -17.70 -0.48
C LYS A 229 4.71 -18.14 0.98
N LYS A 230 5.39 -17.43 1.89
CA LYS A 230 5.41 -17.72 3.34
C LYS A 230 4.00 -17.77 3.94
N TYR A 231 3.11 -16.86 3.52
CA TYR A 231 1.73 -16.78 4.01
C TYR A 231 0.71 -17.51 3.12
N ASN A 232 1.17 -18.27 2.12
CA ASN A 232 0.32 -18.98 1.15
C ASN A 232 -0.71 -18.06 0.47
N VAL A 233 -0.28 -16.84 0.13
CA VAL A 233 -1.09 -15.82 -0.53
C VAL A 233 -0.78 -15.82 -2.04
N PRO A 234 -1.79 -15.90 -2.92
CA PRO A 234 -1.57 -15.83 -4.36
C PRO A 234 -1.00 -14.47 -4.76
N PHE A 235 -0.02 -14.53 -5.66
CA PHE A 235 0.70 -13.38 -6.20
C PHE A 235 0.69 -13.42 -7.73
N THR A 236 0.41 -12.30 -8.40
CA THR A 236 0.50 -12.20 -9.87
C THR A 236 1.07 -10.85 -10.31
N ASP A 237 2.14 -10.91 -11.08
CA ASP A 237 2.82 -9.75 -11.67
C ASP A 237 2.29 -9.51 -13.10
N TYR A 238 1.53 -8.43 -13.29
CA TYR A 238 1.04 -7.99 -14.60
C TYR A 238 1.96 -6.96 -15.27
N SER A 239 3.03 -6.51 -14.61
CA SER A 239 3.95 -5.52 -15.18
C SER A 239 4.71 -6.04 -16.40
N ARG A 240 4.82 -7.37 -16.54
CA ARG A 240 5.51 -8.06 -17.64
C ARG A 240 4.56 -8.63 -18.69
N ASP A 241 3.27 -8.36 -18.56
CA ASP A 241 2.26 -8.92 -19.45
C ASP A 241 2.18 -8.11 -20.74
N THR A 242 2.54 -8.74 -21.85
CA THR A 242 2.62 -8.12 -23.18
C THR A 242 1.28 -7.60 -23.69
N ARG A 243 0.15 -8.04 -23.10
CA ARG A 243 -1.18 -7.49 -23.41
C ARG A 243 -1.31 -5.99 -23.04
N TYR A 244 -0.43 -5.48 -22.18
CA TYR A 244 -0.39 -4.07 -21.82
C TYR A 244 0.76 -3.32 -22.50
N ASP A 245 1.46 -3.91 -23.48
CA ASP A 245 2.54 -3.25 -24.23
C ASP A 245 1.99 -2.30 -25.31
N HIS A 246 1.12 -1.37 -24.87
CA HIS A 246 0.46 -0.39 -25.71
C HIS A 246 0.39 0.95 -24.98
N LEU A 247 1.06 1.97 -25.54
CA LEU A 247 1.12 3.32 -24.95
C LEU A 247 -0.27 3.97 -24.78
N ASN A 248 -1.25 3.58 -25.60
CA ASN A 248 -2.63 4.07 -25.50
C ASN A 248 -3.36 3.63 -24.21
N TYR A 249 -2.76 2.75 -23.40
CA TYR A 249 -3.27 2.36 -22.08
C TYR A 249 -2.66 3.15 -20.93
N PHE A 250 -1.75 4.09 -21.19
CA PHE A 250 -1.05 4.86 -20.18
C PHE A 250 -1.30 6.36 -20.32
N PHE A 251 -1.41 7.03 -19.18
CA PHE A 251 -1.46 8.50 -19.11
C PHE A 251 -0.06 9.06 -18.83
N ASP A 252 0.62 8.44 -17.87
CA ASP A 252 2.00 8.66 -17.48
C ASP A 252 2.60 7.29 -17.08
N ASN A 253 3.38 7.19 -16.00
CA ASN A 253 3.76 5.90 -15.41
C ASN A 253 2.56 5.07 -14.92
N HIS A 254 1.37 5.66 -14.79
CA HIS A 254 0.11 5.01 -14.46
C HIS A 254 -0.75 4.77 -15.70
N MET A 255 -1.57 3.72 -15.63
CA MET A 255 -2.57 3.45 -16.64
C MET A 255 -3.59 4.58 -16.72
N ASN A 256 -4.05 4.88 -17.94
CA ASN A 256 -5.24 5.68 -18.14
C ASN A 256 -6.50 4.85 -17.86
N LYS A 257 -7.67 5.47 -18.01
CA LYS A 257 -8.96 4.80 -17.81
C LYS A 257 -9.11 3.50 -18.61
N GLU A 258 -8.71 3.46 -19.88
CA GLU A 258 -8.89 2.28 -20.73
C GLU A 258 -7.97 1.13 -20.29
N GLY A 259 -6.70 1.42 -20.02
CA GLY A 259 -5.77 0.44 -19.46
C GLY A 259 -6.23 -0.11 -18.11
N ALA A 260 -6.67 0.78 -17.21
CA ALA A 260 -7.18 0.40 -15.89
C ALA A 260 -8.46 -0.45 -15.97
N ASN A 261 -9.34 -0.20 -16.94
CA ASN A 261 -10.53 -1.01 -17.17
C ASN A 261 -10.20 -2.42 -17.66
N LEU A 262 -9.28 -2.52 -18.62
CA LEU A 262 -8.79 -3.80 -19.13
C LEU A 262 -8.12 -4.61 -18.01
N PHE A 263 -7.21 -3.98 -17.27
CA PHE A 263 -6.54 -4.59 -16.12
C PHE A 263 -7.52 -5.08 -15.06
N SER A 264 -8.47 -4.22 -14.65
CA SER A 264 -9.48 -4.59 -13.66
C SER A 264 -10.30 -5.82 -14.08
N SER A 265 -10.56 -5.97 -15.39
CA SER A 265 -11.32 -7.11 -15.94
C SER A 265 -10.50 -8.40 -15.87
N HIS A 266 -9.22 -8.35 -16.27
CA HIS A 266 -8.31 -9.51 -16.18
C HIS A 266 -8.06 -9.93 -14.73
N LEU A 267 -7.76 -8.96 -13.85
CA LEU A 267 -7.55 -9.19 -12.43
C LEU A 267 -8.78 -9.84 -11.78
N ALA A 268 -9.97 -9.34 -12.06
CA ALA A 268 -11.20 -9.93 -11.52
C ALA A 268 -11.42 -11.37 -12.02
N SER A 269 -11.11 -11.65 -13.29
CA SER A 269 -11.15 -13.01 -13.84
C SER A 269 -10.21 -13.95 -13.09
N ASP A 270 -8.96 -13.52 -12.83
CA ASP A 270 -7.96 -14.36 -12.18
C ASP A 270 -8.28 -14.58 -10.71
N ILE A 271 -8.73 -13.54 -9.98
CA ILE A 271 -9.26 -13.68 -8.61
C ILE A 271 -10.42 -14.67 -8.56
N LYS A 272 -11.35 -14.60 -9.54
CA LYS A 272 -12.48 -15.52 -9.62
C LYS A 272 -12.01 -16.96 -9.77
N LYS A 273 -11.03 -17.20 -10.67
CA LYS A 273 -10.41 -18.52 -10.86
C LYS A 273 -9.74 -19.03 -9.59
N THR A 274 -9.01 -18.17 -8.89
CA THR A 274 -8.25 -18.54 -7.68
C THR A 274 -9.15 -18.86 -6.49
N PHE A 275 -10.27 -18.16 -6.31
CA PHE A 275 -11.01 -18.21 -5.04
C PHE A 275 -12.48 -18.57 -5.11
N PHE A 276 -13.08 -18.55 -6.30
CA PHE A 276 -14.54 -18.62 -6.47
C PHE A 276 -15.00 -19.61 -7.55
N THR A 277 -14.08 -20.27 -8.25
CA THR A 277 -14.43 -21.41 -9.10
C THR A 277 -14.67 -22.63 -8.21
N PRO A 278 -15.81 -23.33 -8.33
CA PRO A 278 -16.00 -24.61 -7.65
C PRO A 278 -14.90 -25.56 -8.09
N THR A 279 -14.20 -26.18 -7.13
CA THR A 279 -13.41 -27.37 -7.43
C THR A 279 -14.34 -28.32 -8.18
N ALA A 280 -13.98 -28.72 -9.40
CA ALA A 280 -14.73 -29.74 -10.10
C ALA A 280 -14.82 -30.92 -9.14
N SER A 281 -16.04 -31.25 -8.70
CA SER A 281 -16.30 -32.49 -7.98
C SER A 281 -15.80 -33.60 -8.88
N ILE A 282 -14.68 -34.20 -8.52
CA ILE A 282 -14.32 -35.52 -9.02
C ILE A 282 -15.45 -36.40 -8.48
N LEU A 283 -16.41 -36.70 -9.35
CA LEU A 283 -17.34 -37.79 -9.13
C LEU A 283 -16.49 -39.07 -9.18
N GLU A 284 -16.14 -39.58 -8.00
CA GLU A 284 -15.87 -41.01 -7.82
C GLU A 284 -17.19 -41.75 -7.56
#